data_AF-A0A6A3E7N7-F1
#
_entry.id   AF-A0A6A3E7N7-F1
#
_cell.length_a   1.000
_cell.length_b   1.000
_cell.length_c   1.000
_cell.angle_alpha   90.00
_cell.angle_beta   90.00
_cell.angle_gamma   90.00
#
_symmetry.space_group_name_H-M   'P 1'
#
loop_
_entity.id
_entity.type
_entity.pdbx_description
1 polymer ?
#
loop_
_entity_poly.entity_id
_entity_poly.type
_entity_poly.pdbx_seq_one_letter_code
_entity_poly.pdbx_strand_id
1 'polypeptide(L)'
;MAEERQNDWNLWVKFAVYAYNSANHSTVALTPNELMMGRRLRPPNELLRRTAMSEAGGLPDYHANLLEAMQRSHECAEAARVKE
;
A
#
# COMPACT_ATOMS: atom_id res chain seq x y z
N MET A 1 -16.07 16.03 15.02
CA MET A 1 -15.95 16.46 13.62
C MET A 1 -14.80 17.44 13.56
N ALA A 2 -13.79 17.21 12.71
CA ALA A 2 -12.71 18.17 12.56
C ALA A 2 -13.31 19.49 12.06
N GLU A 3 -13.05 20.59 12.76
CA GLU A 3 -13.51 21.91 12.35
C GLU A 3 -12.90 22.21 10.96
N GLU A 4 -13.73 22.30 9.92
CA GLU A 4 -13.34 22.47 8.49
C GLU A 4 -12.71 23.85 8.20
N ARG A 5 -12.11 24.50 9.19
CA ARG A 5 -11.45 25.80 9.00
C ARG A 5 -10.07 25.59 8.38
N GLN A 6 -10.02 25.67 7.04
CA GLN A 6 -8.78 25.74 6.26
C GLN A 6 -8.06 27.09 6.42
N ASN A 7 -7.83 27.54 7.65
CA ASN A 7 -7.30 28.88 7.92
C ASN A 7 -5.77 28.91 8.04
N ASP A 8 -5.13 27.75 8.21
CA ASP A 8 -3.67 27.65 8.29
C ASP A 8 -3.04 27.51 6.89
N TRP A 9 -2.86 28.65 6.21
CA TRP A 9 -2.22 28.70 4.90
C TRP A 9 -0.78 28.17 4.89
N ASN A 10 -0.04 28.29 6.00
CA ASN A 10 1.32 27.75 6.08
C ASN A 10 1.34 26.22 5.93
N LEU A 11 0.28 25.55 6.40
CA LEU A 11 0.08 24.12 6.20
C LEU A 11 -0.46 23.82 4.79
N TRP A 12 -1.52 24.51 4.37
CA TRP A 12 -2.21 24.20 3.10
C TRP A 12 -1.36 24.47 1.85
N VAL A 13 -0.50 25.48 1.87
CA VAL A 13 0.41 25.77 0.74
C VAL A 13 1.35 24.58 0.48
N LYS A 14 1.82 23.89 1.52
CA LYS A 14 2.68 22.71 1.35
C LYS A 14 1.95 21.59 0.60
N PHE A 15 0.67 21.36 0.93
CA PHE A 15 -0.16 20.39 0.24
C PHE A 15 -0.47 20.81 -1.20
N ALA A 16 -0.75 22.10 -1.44
CA ALA A 16 -1.02 22.63 -2.78
C ALA A 16 0.21 22.48 -3.70
N VAL A 17 1.41 22.79 -3.21
CA VAL A 17 2.67 22.63 -3.96
C VAL A 17 2.90 21.16 -4.30
N TYR A 18 2.66 20.25 -3.35
CA TYR A 18 2.77 18.81 -3.61
C TYR A 18 1.80 18.35 -4.69
N ALA A 19 0.52 18.76 -4.61
CA ALA A 19 -0.51 18.40 -5.58
C ALA A 19 -0.16 18.93 -6.98
N TYR A 20 0.28 20.19 -7.07
CA TYR A 20 0.70 20.80 -8.33
C TYR A 20 1.89 20.07 -8.97
N ASN A 21 2.95 19.80 -8.19
CA ASN A 21 4.17 19.17 -8.70
C ASN A 21 3.99 17.70 -9.09
N SER A 22 2.94 17.04 -8.62
CA SER A 22 2.60 15.64 -8.93
C SER A 22 1.45 15.47 -9.92
N ALA A 23 0.78 16.55 -10.32
CA ALA A 23 -0.28 16.52 -11.32
C ALA A 23 0.32 16.52 -12.74
N ASN A 24 -0.30 15.78 -13.65
CA ASN A 24 0.12 15.76 -15.06
C ASN A 24 -0.20 17.10 -15.72
N HIS A 25 0.77 17.65 -16.44
CA HIS A 25 0.54 18.80 -17.29
C HIS A 25 -0.17 18.36 -18.58
N SER A 26 -1.25 19.06 -18.97
CA SER A 26 -2.12 18.65 -20.08
C SER A 26 -1.42 18.56 -21.44
N THR A 27 -0.41 19.41 -21.68
CA THR A 27 0.30 19.45 -22.98
C THR A 27 1.45 18.45 -23.09
N VAL A 28 2.13 18.14 -21.99
CA VAL A 28 3.34 17.30 -21.98
C VAL A 28 3.04 15.88 -21.48
N ALA A 29 1.87 15.67 -20.85
CA ALA A 29 1.48 14.44 -20.18
C ALA A 29 2.44 13.96 -19.07
N LEU A 30 3.40 14.81 -18.67
CA LEU A 30 4.35 14.59 -17.58
C LEU A 30 4.07 15.56 -16.43
N THR A 31 4.49 15.19 -15.23
CA THR A 31 4.39 16.06 -14.05
C THR A 31 5.51 17.10 -14.01
N PRO A 32 5.29 18.29 -13.42
CA PRO A 32 6.36 19.27 -13.23
C PRO A 32 7.59 18.70 -12.51
N ASN A 33 7.38 17.82 -11.53
CA ASN A 33 8.49 17.17 -10.82
C ASN A 33 9.29 16.22 -11.73
N GLU A 34 8.64 15.47 -12.61
CA GLU A 34 9.34 14.60 -13.57
C GLU A 34 10.20 15.41 -14.53
N LEU A 35 9.68 16.55 -15.01
CA LEU A 35 10.41 17.45 -15.90
C LEU A 35 11.64 18.07 -15.22
N MET A 36 11.54 18.43 -13.94
CA MET A 36 12.67 19.01 -13.19
C MET A 36 13.67 17.98 -12.69
N MET A 37 13.21 16.86 -12.14
CA MET A 37 14.06 15.92 -11.39
C MET A 37 14.41 14.66 -12.18
N GLY A 38 13.82 14.46 -13.36
CA GLY A 38 14.02 13.27 -14.19
C GLY A 38 13.45 11.98 -13.58
N ARG A 39 12.63 12.08 -12.52
CA ARG A 39 12.04 10.94 -11.82
C ARG A 39 10.66 11.28 -11.27
N ARG A 40 9.79 10.27 -11.20
CA ARG A 40 8.44 10.41 -10.65
C ARG A 40 8.45 10.70 -9.16
N LEU A 41 7.61 11.64 -8.73
CA LEU A 41 7.37 11.91 -7.31
C LEU A 41 6.65 10.71 -6.69
N ARG A 42 7.21 10.15 -5.62
CA ARG A 42 6.63 8.99 -4.94
C ARG A 42 5.55 9.44 -3.95
N PRO A 43 4.32 8.91 -4.04
CA PRO A 43 3.26 9.27 -3.11
C PRO A 43 3.53 8.71 -1.70
N PRO A 44 3.03 9.38 -0.65
CA PRO A 44 3.20 8.93 0.74
C PRO A 44 2.78 7.48 0.97
N ASN A 45 1.71 7.02 0.32
CA ASN A 45 1.23 5.65 0.43
C ASN A 45 2.27 4.63 -0.06
N GLU A 46 3.08 4.97 -1.07
CA GLU A 46 4.14 4.10 -1.58
C GLU A 46 5.30 4.00 -0.57
N LEU A 47 5.62 5.11 0.10
CA LEU A 47 6.62 5.15 1.17
C LEU A 47 6.17 4.32 2.37
N LEU A 48 4.93 4.51 2.83
CA LEU A 48 4.34 3.79 3.96
C LEU A 48 4.18 2.30 3.66
N ARG A 49 3.74 1.95 2.45
CA ARG A 49 3.59 0.54 2.04
C ARG A 49 4.93 -0.18 2.04
N ARG A 50 6.02 0.47 1.65
CA ARG A 50 7.35 -0.18 1.67
C ARG A 50 7.84 -0.42 3.10
N THR A 51 7.58 0.50 4.03
CA THR A 51 7.88 0.30 5.45
C THR A 51 7.08 -0.87 6.01
N ALA A 52 5.77 -0.92 5.76
CA ALA A 52 4.90 -2.01 6.20
C ALA A 52 5.23 -3.36 5.53
N MET A 53 5.64 -3.37 4.25
CA MET A 53 6.09 -4.58 3.55
C MET A 53 7.43 -5.11 4.07
N SER A 54 8.25 -4.26 4.70
CA SER A 54 9.44 -4.73 5.44
C SER A 54 9.08 -5.37 6.78
N GLU A 55 7.89 -5.09 7.32
CA GLU A 55 7.35 -5.63 8.58
C GLU A 55 6.39 -6.81 8.36
N ALA A 56 6.47 -7.52 7.23
CA ALA A 56 5.85 -8.84 7.09
C ALA A 56 6.65 -9.92 7.88
N GLY A 57 6.97 -9.62 9.14
CA GLY A 57 7.54 -10.57 10.09
C GLY A 57 6.47 -11.59 10.45
N GLY A 58 6.55 -12.78 9.86
CA GLY A 58 5.64 -13.89 10.13
C GLY A 58 4.96 -14.47 8.89
N LEU A 59 5.21 -13.95 7.69
CA LEU A 59 4.76 -14.61 6.45
C LEU A 59 5.24 -16.07 6.31
N PRO A 60 6.51 -16.43 6.59
CA PRO A 60 6.94 -17.83 6.53
C PRO A 60 6.25 -18.70 7.60
N ASP A 61 6.04 -18.17 8.80
CA ASP A 61 5.37 -18.90 9.89
C ASP A 61 3.88 -19.12 9.60
N TYR A 62 3.21 -18.10 9.04
CA TYR A 62 1.83 -18.21 8.58
C TYR A 62 1.69 -19.26 7.47
N HIS A 63 2.62 -19.27 6.51
CA HIS A 63 2.65 -20.27 5.44
C HIS A 63 2.85 -21.69 5.97
N ALA A 64 3.76 -21.89 6.94
CA ALA A 64 3.97 -23.19 7.57
C ALA A 64 2.71 -23.69 8.29
N ASN A 65 2.07 -22.83 9.10
CA ASN A 65 0.84 -23.15 9.81
C ASN A 65 -0.32 -23.45 8.85
N LEU A 66 -0.40 -22.73 7.73
CA LEU A 66 -1.43 -22.96 6.72
C LEU A 66 -1.29 -24.33 6.07
N LEU A 67 -0.06 -24.73 5.69
CA LEU A 67 0.19 -26.05 5.10
C LEU A 67 -0.19 -27.19 6.06
N GLU A 68 0.16 -27.06 7.34
CA GLU A 68 -0.21 -28.05 8.36
C GLU A 68 -1.73 -28.17 8.54
N ALA A 69 -2.44 -27.03 8.55
CA ALA A 69 -3.89 -27.01 8.65
C ALA A 69 -4.57 -27.65 7.42
N MET A 70 -4.06 -27.38 6.20
CA MET A 70 -4.58 -27.99 4.97
C MET A 70 -4.36 -29.51 4.96
N GLN A 71 -3.19 -29.97 5.39
CA GLN A 71 -2.85 -31.40 5.48
C GLN A 71 -3.82 -32.13 6.43
N ARG A 72 -4.04 -31.58 7.63
CA ARG A 72 -4.99 -32.14 8.61
C ARG A 72 -6.41 -32.17 8.08
N SER A 73 -6.86 -31.11 7.42
CA SER A 73 -8.21 -31.07 6.84
C SER A 73 -8.38 -32.13 5.74
N HIS A 74 -7.33 -32.37 4.95
CA HIS A 74 -7.36 -33.39 3.91
C HIS A 74 -7.43 -34.80 4.49
N GLU A 75 -6.62 -35.09 5.51
CA GLU A 75 -6.63 -36.38 6.22
C GLU A 75 -7.99 -36.66 6.87
N CYS A 76 -8.59 -35.66 7.52
CA CYS A 76 -9.93 -35.78 8.08
C CYS A 76 -11.00 -36.05 7.01
N ALA A 77 -10.90 -35.40 5.85
CA ALA A 77 -11.81 -35.59 4.73
C ALA A 77 -11.70 -37.00 4.12
N GLU A 78 -10.48 -37.51 3.91
CA GLU A 78 -10.27 -38.88 3.43
C GLU A 78 -10.74 -39.93 4.45
N ALA A 79 -10.48 -39.71 5.75
CA ALA A 79 -10.95 -40.61 6.79
C ALA A 79 -12.49 -40.66 6.89
N ALA A 80 -13.17 -39.54 6.65
CA ALA A 80 -14.63 -39.51 6.55
C ALA A 80 -15.13 -40.25 5.31
N ARG A 81 -14.45 -40.09 4.16
CA ARG A 81 -14.78 -40.75 2.89
C ARG A 81 -14.68 -42.28 2.94
N VAL A 82 -13.76 -42.82 3.74
CA VAL A 82 -13.57 -44.27 3.91
C VAL A 82 -14.58 -44.89 4.90
N LYS A 83 -15.22 -44.08 5.75
CA LYS A 83 -16.22 -44.52 6.73
C LYS A 83 -17.65 -44.59 6.18
N GLU A 84 -17.92 -43.97 5.04
CA GLU A 84 -19.15 -44.14 4.24
C GLU A 84 -19.11 -45.43 3.41
#